data_AF-A0A840DVD4-F1
#
_entry.id   AF-A0A840DVD4-F1
#
_cell.length_a   1.000
_cell.length_b   1.000
_cell.length_c   1.000
_cell.angle_alpha   90.00
_cell.angle_beta   90.00
_cell.angle_gamma   90.00
#
_symmetry.space_group_name_H-M   'P 1'
#
loop_
_entity.id
_entity.type
_entity.pdbx_description
1 polymer ?
#
loop_
_entity_poly.entity_id
_entity_poly.type
_entity_poly.pdbx_seq_one_letter_code
_entity_poly.pdbx_strand_id
1 'polypeptide(L)'
;MIKVKIKVDQNDEYDEIFLGHKIIEQMNAHSAYRNKNYRVVRVMSQDSAKSIPLQIVDTFMGIVVFLLEKNYLEQSNVSKIKSDLIYRFLIEQDNLSRFQKQIKLYKWTGSEELTSMNISDYVSPFMAYKAAYDVQEMTRIQKVMLEHSPKSLKELREKVNYPNTMLNTLIAYKDQIEGRGRNYSVI
;
A
#
# COMPACT_ATOMS: atom_id res chain seq x y z
N MET A 1 -11.03 -20.04 27.09
CA MET A 1 -9.98 -20.36 26.09
C MET A 1 -10.52 -20.12 24.68
N ILE A 2 -9.96 -19.13 23.97
CA ILE A 2 -10.36 -18.75 22.61
C ILE A 2 -9.75 -19.74 21.61
N LYS A 3 -10.56 -20.31 20.72
CA LYS A 3 -10.09 -21.19 19.64
C LYS A 3 -9.73 -20.34 18.41
N VAL A 4 -8.46 -20.31 18.04
CA VAL A 4 -7.94 -19.49 16.94
C VAL A 4 -7.75 -20.36 15.70
N LYS A 5 -8.26 -19.87 14.56
CA LYS A 5 -8.01 -20.44 13.23
C LYS A 5 -7.18 -19.44 12.44
N ILE A 6 -6.06 -19.88 11.90
CA ILE A 6 -5.15 -19.05 11.11
C ILE A 6 -5.32 -19.44 9.65
N LYS A 7 -5.35 -18.44 8.77
CA LYS A 7 -5.29 -18.61 7.33
C LYS A 7 -3.96 -18.07 6.86
N VAL A 8 -3.24 -18.85 6.07
CA VAL A 8 -2.00 -18.47 5.41
C VAL A 8 -2.23 -18.51 3.90
N ASP A 9 -1.51 -17.67 3.16
CA ASP A 9 -1.53 -17.77 1.71
C ASP A 9 -0.92 -19.11 1.27
N GLN A 10 -1.42 -19.64 0.16
CA GLN A 10 -0.94 -20.89 -0.38
C GLN A 10 0.40 -20.69 -1.08
N ASN A 11 1.41 -21.46 -0.65
CA ASN A 11 2.74 -21.44 -1.22
C ASN A 11 3.38 -22.83 -1.02
N ASP A 12 3.92 -23.42 -2.09
CA ASP A 12 4.51 -24.75 -2.07
C ASP A 12 5.71 -24.84 -1.11
N GLU A 13 6.50 -23.77 -0.96
CA GLU A 13 7.61 -23.69 -0.01
C GLU A 13 7.12 -23.83 1.45
N TYR A 14 5.92 -23.33 1.76
CA TYR A 14 5.35 -23.43 3.11
C TYR A 14 4.94 -24.86 3.45
N ASP A 15 4.52 -25.62 2.45
CA ASP A 15 4.16 -27.02 2.61
C ASP A 15 5.42 -27.87 2.82
N GLU A 16 6.50 -27.61 2.08
CA GLU A 16 7.80 -28.29 2.25
C GLU A 16 8.37 -28.12 3.67
N ILE A 17 8.19 -26.94 4.28
CA ILE A 17 8.66 -26.70 5.65
C ILE A 17 7.64 -27.07 6.73
N PHE A 18 6.50 -27.65 6.38
CA PHE A 18 5.38 -27.97 7.28
C PHE A 18 4.94 -26.76 8.13
N LEU A 19 4.84 -25.58 7.51
CA LEU A 19 4.61 -24.30 8.19
C LEU A 19 3.38 -24.35 9.11
N GLY A 20 2.27 -24.91 8.63
CA GLY A 20 1.03 -25.01 9.40
C GLY A 20 1.18 -25.78 10.71
N HIS A 21 1.93 -26.88 10.70
CA HIS A 21 2.23 -27.65 11.91
C HIS A 21 3.10 -26.84 12.88
N LYS A 22 4.19 -26.25 12.36
CA LYS A 22 5.12 -25.42 13.16
C LYS A 22 4.42 -24.23 13.83
N ILE A 23 3.52 -23.55 13.12
CA ILE A 23 2.74 -22.44 13.68
C ILE A 23 1.86 -22.93 14.85
N ILE A 24 1.13 -24.04 14.67
CA ILE A 24 0.28 -24.59 15.73
C ILE A 24 1.11 -24.93 16.96
N GLU A 25 2.23 -25.62 16.77
CA GLU A 25 3.11 -26.06 17.85
C GLU A 25 3.73 -24.87 18.59
N GLN A 26 4.42 -23.97 17.88
CA GLN A 26 5.13 -22.85 18.48
C GLN A 26 4.18 -21.85 19.15
N MET A 27 3.07 -21.48 18.50
CA MET A 27 2.13 -20.53 19.10
C MET A 27 1.42 -21.10 20.32
N ASN A 28 1.04 -22.38 20.30
CA ASN A 28 0.43 -23.01 21.47
C ASN A 28 1.43 -23.16 22.62
N ALA A 29 2.67 -23.55 22.35
CA ALA A 29 3.73 -23.59 23.36
C ALA A 29 3.96 -22.22 24.01
N HIS A 30 4.07 -21.15 23.19
CA HIS A 30 4.18 -19.78 23.70
C HIS A 30 2.95 -19.32 24.47
N SER A 31 1.75 -19.69 24.02
CA SER A 31 0.50 -19.34 24.72
C SER A 31 0.45 -19.97 26.11
N ALA A 32 0.85 -21.25 26.23
CA ALA A 32 0.90 -21.96 27.50
C ALA A 32 1.97 -21.36 28.42
N TYR A 33 3.18 -21.16 27.91
CA TYR A 33 4.29 -20.56 28.67
C TYR A 33 3.95 -19.16 29.20
N ARG A 34 3.25 -18.33 28.42
CA ARG A 34 2.88 -16.96 28.79
C ARG A 34 1.47 -16.83 29.41
N ASN A 35 0.84 -17.94 29.78
CA ASN A 35 -0.52 -18.01 30.32
C ASN A 35 -1.56 -17.16 29.53
N LYS A 36 -1.56 -17.29 28.20
CA LYS A 36 -2.49 -16.58 27.30
C LYS A 36 -3.77 -17.39 27.08
N ASN A 37 -4.92 -16.70 27.05
CA ASN A 37 -6.25 -17.34 26.95
C ASN A 37 -6.65 -17.73 25.51
N TYR A 38 -5.72 -18.26 24.70
CA TYR A 38 -6.00 -18.73 23.34
C TYR A 38 -5.31 -20.05 23.03
N ARG A 39 -5.84 -20.79 22.04
CA ARG A 39 -5.23 -21.98 21.46
C ARG A 39 -5.46 -21.97 19.95
N VAL A 40 -4.39 -22.09 19.18
CA VAL A 40 -4.46 -22.30 17.73
C VAL A 40 -4.91 -23.73 17.48
N VAL A 41 -6.08 -23.88 16.86
CA VAL A 41 -6.70 -25.19 16.60
C VAL A 41 -6.51 -25.65 15.16
N ARG A 42 -6.26 -24.71 14.25
CA ARG A 42 -6.10 -25.01 12.82
C ARG A 42 -5.34 -23.88 12.12
N VAL A 43 -4.41 -24.27 11.26
CA VAL A 43 -3.83 -23.41 10.22
C VAL A 43 -4.30 -23.96 8.89
N MET A 44 -4.81 -23.11 8.00
CA MET A 44 -5.29 -23.49 6.68
C MET A 44 -4.56 -22.67 5.63
N SER A 45 -4.07 -23.35 4.61
CA SER A 45 -3.63 -22.72 3.37
C SER A 45 -4.85 -22.31 2.54
N GLN A 46 -4.84 -21.10 2.00
CA GLN A 46 -5.89 -20.60 1.12
C GLN A 46 -5.27 -19.80 -0.02
N ASP A 47 -5.62 -20.18 -1.25
CA ASP A 47 -5.33 -19.45 -2.48
C ASP A 47 -5.76 -17.97 -2.36
N SER A 48 -4.78 -17.06 -2.32
CA SER A 48 -4.99 -15.61 -2.24
C SER A 48 -5.83 -15.09 -3.41
N ALA A 49 -5.74 -15.67 -4.61
CA ALA A 49 -6.54 -15.25 -5.76
C ALA A 49 -8.06 -15.42 -5.51
N LYS A 50 -8.44 -16.30 -4.57
CA LYS A 50 -9.84 -16.57 -4.20
C LYS A 50 -10.22 -15.98 -2.84
N SER A 51 -9.38 -15.14 -2.25
CA SER A 51 -9.55 -14.61 -0.90
C SER A 51 -9.35 -13.11 -0.86
N ILE A 52 -10.46 -12.36 -0.95
CA ILE A 52 -10.46 -10.90 -0.81
C ILE A 52 -9.72 -10.45 0.47
N PRO A 53 -9.91 -11.06 1.66
CA PRO A 53 -9.16 -10.66 2.85
C PRO A 53 -7.64 -10.84 2.71
N LEU A 54 -7.17 -11.90 2.06
CA LEU A 54 -5.74 -12.11 1.85
C LEU A 54 -5.17 -11.10 0.84
N GLN A 55 -5.89 -10.81 -0.24
CA GLN A 55 -5.50 -9.78 -1.21
C GLN A 55 -5.40 -8.41 -0.57
N ILE A 56 -6.33 -8.07 0.34
CA ILE A 56 -6.26 -6.82 1.11
C ILE A 56 -5.00 -6.80 1.96
N VAL A 57 -4.72 -7.86 2.73
CA VAL A 57 -3.52 -7.93 3.57
C VAL A 57 -2.25 -7.78 2.73
N ASP A 58 -2.15 -8.51 1.62
CA ASP A 58 -1.01 -8.44 0.70
C ASP A 58 -0.84 -7.04 0.09
N THR A 59 -1.95 -6.40 -0.31
CA THR A 59 -1.93 -5.02 -0.83
C THR A 59 -1.37 -4.06 0.22
N PHE A 60 -1.86 -4.12 1.46
CA PHE A 60 -1.35 -3.27 2.55
C PHE A 60 0.13 -3.56 2.86
N MET A 61 0.55 -4.82 2.83
CA MET A 61 1.97 -5.19 2.96
C MET A 61 2.80 -4.57 1.83
N GLY A 62 2.33 -4.64 0.59
CA GLY A 62 2.98 -4.00 -0.56
C GLY A 62 3.11 -2.49 -0.40
N ILE A 63 2.08 -1.81 0.13
CA ILE A 63 2.15 -0.37 0.44
C ILE A 63 3.22 -0.09 1.50
N VAL A 64 3.24 -0.87 2.59
CA VAL A 64 4.21 -0.71 3.66
C VAL A 64 5.63 -0.90 3.13
N VAL A 65 5.90 -1.98 2.39
CA VAL A 65 7.22 -2.24 1.78
C VAL A 65 7.63 -1.10 0.86
N PHE A 66 6.72 -0.63 -0.01
CA PHE A 66 6.97 0.48 -0.92
C PHE A 66 7.39 1.77 -0.20
N LEU A 67 6.79 2.06 0.96
CA LEU A 67 7.15 3.20 1.79
C LEU A 67 8.48 3.00 2.53
N LEU A 68 8.72 1.81 3.08
CA LEU A 68 9.94 1.49 3.81
C LEU A 68 11.19 1.57 2.91
N GLU A 69 11.09 1.01 1.71
CA GLU A 69 12.18 0.99 0.72
C GLU A 69 12.33 2.33 -0.02
N LYS A 70 11.39 3.27 0.18
CA LYS A 70 11.33 4.55 -0.51
C LYS A 70 11.30 4.42 -2.04
N ASN A 71 10.63 3.38 -2.53
CA ASN A 71 10.51 3.08 -3.96
C ASN A 71 9.87 4.24 -4.73
N TYR A 72 9.11 5.12 -4.07
CA TYR A 72 8.56 6.36 -4.63
C TYR A 72 9.61 7.36 -5.15
N LEU A 73 10.89 7.20 -4.80
CA LEU A 73 11.99 8.03 -5.33
C LEU A 73 12.48 7.56 -6.70
N GLU A 74 12.11 6.33 -7.10
CA GLU A 74 12.44 5.81 -8.42
C GLU A 74 11.73 6.56 -9.54
N GLN A 75 12.41 6.74 -10.67
CA GLN A 75 11.88 7.49 -11.81
C GLN A 75 11.02 6.64 -12.78
N SER A 76 10.81 5.36 -12.47
CA SER A 76 10.05 4.45 -13.31
C SER A 76 8.56 4.80 -13.38
N ASN A 77 7.91 4.54 -14.52
CA ASN A 77 6.46 4.74 -14.64
C ASN A 77 5.69 3.86 -13.64
N VAL A 78 6.19 2.65 -13.37
CA VAL A 78 5.60 1.73 -12.39
C VAL A 78 5.62 2.37 -11.00
N SER A 79 6.75 2.92 -10.56
CA SER A 79 6.84 3.59 -9.27
C SER A 79 5.96 4.84 -9.20
N LYS A 80 5.89 5.64 -10.27
CA LYS A 80 5.02 6.82 -10.34
C LYS A 80 3.54 6.45 -10.20
N ILE A 81 3.09 5.41 -10.91
CA ILE A 81 1.71 4.91 -10.84
C ILE A 81 1.40 4.36 -9.45
N LYS A 82 2.31 3.57 -8.86
CA LYS A 82 2.15 3.06 -7.48
C LYS A 82 2.09 4.19 -6.45
N SER A 83 2.99 5.17 -6.58
CA SER A 83 3.00 6.36 -5.72
C SER A 83 1.71 7.14 -5.84
N ASP A 84 1.18 7.30 -7.06
CA ASP A 84 -0.09 7.98 -7.30
C ASP A 84 -1.26 7.26 -6.61
N LEU A 85 -1.34 5.94 -6.79
CA LEU A 85 -2.36 5.11 -6.14
C LEU A 85 -2.30 5.21 -4.62
N ILE A 86 -1.12 5.02 -4.03
CA ILE A 86 -0.92 5.04 -2.57
C ILE A 86 -1.28 6.41 -2.00
N TYR A 87 -0.81 7.49 -2.63
CA TYR A 87 -1.11 8.83 -2.18
C TYR A 87 -2.61 9.14 -2.21
N ARG A 88 -3.26 8.80 -3.33
CA ARG A 88 -4.71 8.97 -3.52
C ARG A 88 -5.53 8.18 -2.52
N PHE A 89 -5.09 6.97 -2.18
CA PHE A 89 -5.68 6.16 -1.11
C PHE A 89 -5.52 6.83 0.26
N LEU A 90 -4.32 7.34 0.58
CA LEU A 90 -4.03 7.94 1.90
C LEU A 90 -4.76 9.26 2.14
N ILE A 91 -4.90 10.11 1.10
CA ILE A 91 -5.62 11.41 1.22
C ILE A 91 -7.14 11.25 1.26
N GLU A 92 -7.67 10.08 0.96
CA GLU A 92 -9.11 9.84 0.93
C GLU A 92 -9.65 9.74 2.37
N GLN A 93 -10.53 10.68 2.74
CA GLN A 93 -11.18 10.73 4.04
C GLN A 93 -10.17 10.66 5.20
N ASP A 94 -10.33 9.68 6.11
CA ASP A 94 -9.48 9.46 7.29
C ASP A 94 -8.47 8.32 7.09
N ASN A 95 -8.21 7.92 5.83
CA ASN A 95 -7.37 6.76 5.54
C ASN A 95 -5.94 6.92 6.06
N LEU A 96 -5.34 8.11 5.95
CA LEU A 96 -4.03 8.38 6.51
C LEU A 96 -3.97 8.08 8.02
N SER A 97 -4.93 8.58 8.80
CA SER A 97 -4.96 8.37 10.25
C SER A 97 -5.18 6.89 10.59
N ARG A 98 -6.11 6.24 9.89
CA ARG A 98 -6.42 4.82 10.07
C ARG A 98 -5.21 3.95 9.73
N PHE A 99 -4.53 4.23 8.62
CA PHE A 99 -3.33 3.52 8.20
C PHE A 99 -2.23 3.62 9.27
N GLN A 100 -1.95 4.83 9.76
CA GLN A 100 -0.93 5.04 10.80
C GLN A 100 -1.28 4.37 12.14
N LYS A 101 -2.57 4.34 12.52
CA LYS A 101 -3.01 3.72 13.80
C LYS A 101 -3.06 2.20 13.75
N GLN A 102 -3.39 1.62 12.60
CA GLN A 102 -3.60 0.18 12.46
C GLN A 102 -2.30 -0.58 12.18
N ILE A 103 -1.34 0.04 11.50
CA ILE A 103 -0.07 -0.60 11.16
C ILE A 103 0.95 -0.38 12.28
N LYS A 104 1.38 -1.48 12.90
CA LYS A 104 2.46 -1.49 13.90
C LYS A 104 3.67 -2.23 13.34
N LEU A 105 4.78 -1.51 13.22
CA LEU A 105 6.03 -2.08 12.72
C LEU A 105 6.96 -2.43 13.88
N TYR A 106 7.70 -3.51 13.69
CA TYR A 106 8.74 -3.95 14.60
C TYR A 106 9.97 -4.28 13.78
N LYS A 107 11.14 -3.82 14.25
CA LYS A 107 12.42 -4.13 13.66
C LYS A 107 13.14 -5.14 14.53
N TRP A 108 13.65 -6.18 13.90
CA TRP A 108 14.60 -7.08 14.54
C TRP A 108 16.02 -6.56 14.30
N THR A 109 16.73 -6.27 15.39
CA THR A 109 18.10 -5.72 15.38
C THR A 109 19.14 -6.74 15.84
N GLY A 110 18.78 -8.02 15.92
CA GLY A 110 19.63 -9.09 16.46
C GLY A 110 19.60 -9.21 17.99
N SER A 111 18.91 -8.30 18.69
CA SER A 111 18.56 -8.42 20.11
C SER A 111 17.35 -9.33 20.31
N GLU A 112 17.19 -9.87 21.53
CA GLU A 112 15.98 -10.62 21.93
C GLU A 112 14.71 -9.74 21.89
N GLU A 113 14.88 -8.43 22.10
CA GLU A 113 13.78 -7.47 22.06
C GLU A 113 13.58 -6.88 20.66
N LEU A 114 12.33 -6.84 20.22
CA LEU A 114 11.92 -6.17 18.99
C LEU A 114 11.77 -4.67 19.24
N THR A 115 12.43 -3.85 18.42
CA THR A 115 12.29 -2.40 18.50
C THR A 115 11.04 -1.97 17.73
N SER A 116 10.08 -1.33 18.41
CA SER A 116 8.90 -0.78 17.73
C SER A 116 9.32 0.40 16.84
N MET A 117 8.75 0.48 15.64
CA MET A 117 8.93 1.59 14.70
C MET A 117 7.60 2.26 14.41
N ASN A 118 7.62 3.58 14.28
CA ASN A 118 6.44 4.33 13.88
C ASN A 118 6.34 4.37 12.36
N ILE A 119 5.26 3.83 11.79
CA ILE A 119 5.01 3.88 10.34
C ILE A 119 4.94 5.33 9.83
N SER A 120 4.57 6.29 10.69
CA SER A 120 4.55 7.71 10.36
C SER A 120 5.91 8.27 9.95
N ASP A 121 7.01 7.66 10.39
CA ASP A 121 8.37 8.05 10.01
C ASP A 121 8.66 7.79 8.52
N TYR A 122 7.87 6.92 7.89
CA TYR A 122 7.96 6.57 6.47
C TYR A 122 6.85 7.19 5.64
N VAL A 123 5.65 7.30 6.21
CA VAL A 123 4.49 7.91 5.53
C VAL A 123 4.70 9.42 5.38
N SER A 124 5.19 10.12 6.40
CA SER A 124 5.28 11.59 6.36
C SER A 124 6.24 12.09 5.26
N PRO A 125 7.46 11.53 5.10
CA PRO A 125 8.33 11.88 3.98
C PRO A 125 7.73 11.58 2.61
N PHE A 126 7.01 10.45 2.48
CA PHE A 126 6.30 10.11 1.24
C PHE A 126 5.23 11.14 0.90
N MET A 127 4.40 11.53 1.87
CA MET A 127 3.34 12.52 1.68
C MET A 127 3.90 13.88 1.26
N ALA A 128 4.98 14.34 1.90
CA ALA A 128 5.65 15.58 1.55
C ALA A 128 6.26 15.53 0.14
N TYR A 129 6.96 14.43 -0.19
CA TYR A 129 7.53 14.21 -1.51
C TYR A 129 6.45 14.24 -2.60
N LYS A 130 5.39 13.45 -2.43
CA LYS A 130 4.34 13.32 -3.45
C LYS A 130 3.53 14.61 -3.59
N ALA A 131 3.27 15.33 -2.50
CA ALA A 131 2.63 16.65 -2.59
C ALA A 131 3.46 17.63 -3.43
N ALA A 132 4.78 17.68 -3.22
CA ALA A 132 5.66 18.53 -4.01
C ALA A 132 5.71 18.10 -5.49
N TYR A 133 5.82 16.80 -5.76
CA TYR A 133 5.78 16.23 -7.10
C TYR A 133 4.45 16.56 -7.82
N ASP A 134 3.32 16.42 -7.14
CA ASP A 134 2.00 16.66 -7.70
C ASP A 134 1.80 18.13 -8.06
N VAL A 135 2.30 19.06 -7.24
CA VAL A 135 2.27 20.49 -7.56
C VAL A 135 3.05 20.78 -8.85
N GLN A 136 4.24 20.18 -9.01
CA GLN A 136 5.04 20.34 -10.22
C GLN A 136 4.32 19.78 -11.45
N GLU A 137 3.76 18.57 -11.35
CA GLU A 137 3.04 17.95 -12.47
C GLU A 137 1.75 18.69 -12.82
N MET A 138 0.96 19.11 -11.83
CA MET A 138 -0.25 19.89 -12.09
C MET A 138 0.08 21.23 -12.75
N THR A 139 1.14 21.92 -12.32
CA THR A 139 1.60 23.16 -12.96
C THR A 139 1.98 22.93 -14.41
N ARG A 140 2.72 21.84 -14.68
CA ARG A 140 3.13 21.45 -16.05
C ARG A 140 1.92 21.14 -16.93
N ILE A 141 0.95 20.37 -16.42
CA ILE A 141 -0.28 20.01 -17.13
C ILE A 141 -1.12 21.25 -17.40
N GLN A 142 -1.32 22.13 -16.41
CA GLN A 142 -2.08 23.36 -16.55
C GLN A 142 -1.47 24.28 -17.61
N LYS A 143 -0.13 24.41 -17.65
CA LYS A 143 0.56 25.15 -18.72
C LYS A 143 0.24 24.59 -20.11
N VAL A 144 0.30 23.27 -20.29
CA VAL A 144 -0.05 22.63 -21.56
C VAL A 144 -1.52 22.87 -21.93
N MET A 145 -2.44 22.82 -20.95
CA MET A 145 -3.86 23.11 -21.17
C MET A 145 -4.07 24.54 -21.69
N LEU A 146 -3.37 25.52 -21.12
CA LEU A 146 -3.48 26.93 -21.52
C LEU A 146 -2.85 27.21 -22.89
N GLU A 147 -1.63 26.71 -23.13
CA GLU A 147 -0.87 27.00 -24.35
C GLU A 147 -1.45 26.30 -25.59
N HIS A 148 -1.99 25.09 -25.41
CA HIS A 148 -2.37 24.25 -26.54
C HIS A 148 -3.86 24.01 -26.66
N SER A 149 -4.65 24.34 -25.62
CA SER A 149 -6.11 24.16 -25.60
C SER A 149 -6.57 22.79 -26.15
N PRO A 150 -6.08 21.67 -25.60
CA PRO A 150 -6.35 20.35 -26.15
C PRO A 150 -7.86 20.04 -26.10
N LYS A 151 -8.40 19.52 -27.21
CA LYS A 151 -9.85 19.26 -27.37
C LYS A 151 -10.27 17.92 -26.79
N SER A 152 -9.31 17.05 -26.46
CA SER A 152 -9.58 15.71 -25.92
C SER A 152 -8.55 15.31 -24.88
N LEU A 153 -8.92 14.35 -24.02
CA LEU A 153 -8.01 13.76 -23.04
C LEU A 153 -6.82 13.04 -23.70
N LYS A 154 -7.06 12.42 -24.88
CA LYS A 154 -5.99 11.79 -25.68
C LYS A 154 -4.96 12.83 -26.12
N GLU A 155 -5.42 13.95 -26.66
CA GLU A 155 -4.54 15.04 -27.10
C GLU A 155 -3.77 15.65 -25.92
N LEU A 156 -4.43 15.89 -24.79
CA LEU A 156 -3.76 16.36 -23.58
C LEU A 156 -2.66 15.37 -23.15
N ARG A 157 -2.97 14.06 -23.10
CA ARG A 157 -2.02 13.00 -22.72
C ARG A 157 -0.79 13.00 -23.62
N GLU A 158 -0.99 13.12 -24.93
CA GLU A 158 0.09 13.15 -25.92
C GLU A 158 0.96 14.40 -25.74
N LYS A 159 0.36 15.58 -25.54
CA LYS A 159 1.10 16.84 -25.32
C LYS A 159 1.86 16.87 -24.00
N VAL A 160 1.37 16.23 -22.94
CA VAL A 160 2.10 16.09 -21.67
C VAL A 160 3.09 14.92 -21.67
N ASN A 161 3.23 14.21 -22.80
CA ASN A 161 4.11 13.06 -23.00
C ASN A 161 3.90 11.92 -21.98
N TYR A 162 2.63 11.61 -21.68
CA TYR A 162 2.29 10.49 -20.80
C TYR A 162 2.03 9.21 -21.59
N PRO A 163 2.56 8.05 -21.15
CA PRO A 163 2.15 6.76 -21.68
C PRO A 163 0.69 6.47 -21.32
N ASN A 164 0.05 5.56 -22.06
CA ASN A 164 -1.35 5.20 -21.80
C ASN A 164 -1.57 4.63 -20.38
N THR A 165 -0.55 4.00 -19.80
CA THR A 165 -0.58 3.48 -18.42
C THR A 165 -0.75 4.57 -17.35
N MET A 166 -0.47 5.84 -17.69
CA MET A 166 -0.63 7.00 -16.79
C MET A 166 -1.92 7.79 -17.07
N LEU A 167 -2.85 7.25 -17.88
CA LEU A 167 -4.10 7.92 -18.20
C LEU A 167 -4.91 8.27 -16.94
N ASN A 168 -5.04 7.34 -16.00
CA ASN A 168 -5.78 7.57 -14.76
C ASN A 168 -5.13 8.65 -13.87
N THR A 169 -3.80 8.71 -13.86
CA THR A 169 -3.05 9.75 -13.15
C THR A 169 -3.30 11.12 -13.79
N LEU A 170 -3.33 11.20 -15.12
CA LEU A 170 -3.68 12.44 -15.83
C LEU A 170 -5.10 12.90 -15.53
N ILE A 171 -6.07 11.98 -15.56
CA ILE A 171 -7.47 12.28 -15.22
C ILE A 171 -7.54 12.87 -13.81
N ALA A 172 -6.89 12.21 -12.84
CA ALA A 172 -6.88 12.67 -11.46
C ALA A 172 -6.22 14.05 -11.30
N TYR A 173 -5.17 14.38 -12.07
CA TYR A 173 -4.58 15.73 -12.04
C TYR A 173 -5.50 16.77 -12.66
N LYS A 174 -6.11 16.45 -13.81
CA LYS A 174 -7.07 17.33 -14.49
C LYS A 174 -8.26 17.64 -13.58
N ASP A 175 -8.83 16.63 -12.93
CA ASP A 175 -9.94 16.81 -11.99
C ASP A 175 -9.56 17.72 -10.81
N GLN A 176 -8.34 17.57 -10.28
CA GLN A 176 -7.83 18.44 -9.22
C GLN A 176 -7.64 19.88 -9.70
N ILE A 177 -7.07 20.09 -10.89
CA ILE A 177 -6.89 21.43 -11.49
C ILE A 177 -8.24 22.12 -11.70
N GLU A 178 -9.28 21.35 -12.06
CA GLU A 178 -10.65 21.84 -12.25
C GLU A 178 -11.45 21.94 -10.95
N GLY A 179 -10.83 21.69 -9.79
CA GLY A 179 -11.45 21.86 -8.46
C GLY A 179 -12.39 20.73 -8.04
N ARG A 180 -12.41 19.59 -8.74
CA ARG A 180 -13.29 18.45 -8.43
C ARG A 180 -12.71 17.52 -7.37
N GLY A 181 -11.37 17.48 -7.26
CA GLY A 181 -10.65 16.59 -6.36
C GLY A 181 -9.92 15.44 -7.07
N ARG A 182 -8.82 14.96 -6.49
CA ARG A 182 -7.95 13.89 -7.06
C ARG A 182 -8.65 12.55 -7.28
N ASN A 183 -9.72 12.26 -6.54
CA ASN A 183 -10.43 10.98 -6.60
C ASN A 183 -11.78 11.05 -7.32
N TYR A 184 -12.15 12.21 -7.89
CA TYR A 184 -13.47 12.44 -8.47
C TYR A 184 -13.88 11.40 -9.53
N SER A 185 -13.10 11.23 -10.60
CA SER A 185 -13.48 10.31 -11.70
C SER A 185 -13.19 8.82 -11.44
N VAL A 186 -12.75 8.46 -10.22
CA VAL A 186 -12.41 7.07 -9.87
C VAL A 186 -13.39 6.49 -8.83
N ILE A 187 -14.27 7.32 -8.28
CA ILE A 187 -15.35 6.93 -7.36
C ILE A 187 -16.68 6.97 -8.12
#